data_AF-A0A7R9TZQ3-F1
#
_entry.id   AF-A0A7R9TZQ3-F1
#
_cell.length_a   1.000
_cell.length_b   1.000
_cell.length_c   1.000
_cell.angle_alpha   90.00
_cell.angle_beta   90.00
_cell.angle_gamma   90.00
#
_symmetry.space_group_name_H-M   'P 1'
#
loop_
_entity.id
_entity.type
_entity.pdbx_description
1 polymer ?
#
loop_
_entity_poly.entity_id
_entity_poly.type
_entity_poly.pdbx_seq_one_letter_code
_entity_poly.pdbx_strand_id
1 'polypeptide(L)'
;ALAGGVGALFMYGQTGSGKTHTMVGDQTDPGLMVLSLRDVFRYIARDSHDKDYTVECSYTEVYNELVYDLLVPNSGALELREDPEKGPTVSGLTHVKVE
;
A
#
# COMPACT_ATOMS: atom_id res chain seq x y z
N ALA A 1 -9.71 8.98 3.92
CA ALA A 1 -9.59 8.19 2.68
C ALA A 1 -10.93 7.87 2.05
N LEU A 2 -11.79 7.10 2.73
CA LEU A 2 -13.05 6.56 2.17
C LEU A 2 -14.10 7.61 1.74
N ALA A 3 -13.95 8.88 2.13
CA ALA A 3 -14.76 10.01 1.64
C ALA A 3 -14.13 10.75 0.43
N GLY A 4 -13.18 10.13 -0.28
CA GLY A 4 -12.52 10.70 -1.47
C GLY A 4 -11.26 11.52 -1.19
N GLY A 5 -10.53 11.23 -0.11
CA GLY A 5 -9.29 11.97 0.25
C GLY A 5 -8.04 11.09 0.23
N VAL A 6 -6.87 11.70 -0.03
CA VAL A 6 -5.57 11.02 0.06
C VAL A 6 -5.06 11.04 1.51
N GLY A 7 -4.46 9.94 1.96
CA GLY A 7 -3.83 9.85 3.27
C GLY A 7 -2.45 9.19 3.17
N ALA A 8 -1.50 9.67 3.98
CA ALA A 8 -0.15 9.13 4.05
C ALA A 8 0.24 8.91 5.51
N LEU A 9 0.95 7.82 5.77
CA LEU A 9 1.42 7.45 7.09
C LEU A 9 2.86 7.00 7.04
N PHE A 10 3.66 7.48 7.99
CA PHE A 10 5.08 7.23 8.05
C PHE A 10 5.47 6.67 9.42
N MET A 11 6.27 5.60 9.40
CA MET A 11 6.86 4.99 10.59
C MET A 11 8.33 5.36 10.63
N TYR A 12 8.72 6.16 11.62
CA TYR A 12 10.09 6.66 11.77
C TYR A 12 10.72 6.17 13.08
N GLY A 13 12.02 5.94 13.06
CA GLY A 13 12.79 5.46 14.22
C GLY A 13 14.06 4.71 13.83
N GLN A 14 14.95 4.48 14.79
CA GLN A 14 16.19 3.73 14.57
C GLN A 14 15.94 2.25 14.24
N THR A 15 16.94 1.54 13.70
CA THR A 15 16.87 0.09 13.53
C THR A 15 16.63 -0.59 14.88
N GLY A 16 15.72 -1.57 14.91
CA GLY A 16 15.30 -2.24 16.14
C GLY A 16 14.25 -1.49 16.98
N SER A 17 13.81 -0.28 16.59
CA SER A 17 12.79 0.47 17.36
C SER A 17 11.35 -0.02 17.17
N GLY A 18 11.14 -1.13 16.47
CA GLY A 18 9.80 -1.70 16.26
C GLY A 18 9.02 -1.17 15.04
N LYS A 19 9.62 -0.39 14.12
CA LYS A 19 8.91 0.12 12.92
C LYS A 19 8.17 -0.97 12.14
N THR A 20 8.84 -2.07 11.82
CA THR A 20 8.27 -3.20 11.08
C THR A 20 7.19 -3.91 11.88
N HIS A 21 7.39 -4.05 13.21
CA HIS A 21 6.38 -4.63 14.11
C HIS A 21 5.10 -3.78 14.13
N THR A 22 5.23 -2.45 14.23
CA THR A 22 4.06 -1.55 14.22
C THR A 22 3.37 -1.51 12.86
N MET A 23 4.12 -1.49 11.75
CA MET A 23 3.55 -1.37 10.40
C MET A 23 2.93 -2.70 9.92
N VAL A 24 3.69 -3.79 9.99
CA VAL A 24 3.32 -5.11 9.43
C VAL A 24 2.85 -6.06 10.54
N GLY A 25 3.58 -6.09 11.65
CA GLY A 25 3.32 -7.01 12.77
C GLY A 25 3.58 -8.47 12.40
N ASP A 26 2.89 -9.37 13.10
CA ASP A 26 2.94 -10.81 12.87
C ASP A 26 1.52 -11.44 12.81
N GLN A 27 1.44 -12.77 12.71
CA GLN A 27 0.16 -13.48 12.59
C GLN A 27 -0.70 -13.42 13.87
N THR A 28 -0.07 -13.25 15.02
CA THR A 28 -0.73 -13.19 16.33
C THR A 28 -1.00 -11.75 16.77
N ASP A 29 -0.13 -10.81 16.39
CA ASP A 29 -0.24 -9.38 16.65
C ASP A 29 -0.10 -8.60 15.31
N PRO A 30 -1.18 -8.51 14.52
CA PRO A 30 -1.13 -7.87 13.20
C PRO A 30 -0.92 -6.37 13.32
N GLY A 31 -0.01 -5.85 12.49
CA GLY A 31 0.33 -4.43 12.45
C GLY A 31 -0.70 -3.57 11.76
N LEU A 32 -0.42 -2.28 11.72
CA LEU A 32 -1.34 -1.26 11.26
C LEU A 32 -1.78 -1.44 9.81
N MET A 33 -0.92 -1.93 8.92
CA MET A 33 -1.24 -2.19 7.51
C MET A 33 -2.42 -3.19 7.40
N VAL A 34 -2.30 -4.33 8.06
CA VAL A 34 -3.33 -5.40 8.04
C VAL A 34 -4.61 -4.91 8.71
N LEU A 35 -4.49 -4.24 9.86
CA LEU A 35 -5.64 -3.70 10.58
C LEU A 35 -6.39 -2.65 9.76
N SER A 36 -5.68 -1.76 9.06
CA SER A 36 -6.26 -0.72 8.21
C SER A 36 -7.01 -1.32 7.02
N LEU A 37 -6.41 -2.31 6.33
CA LEU A 37 -7.10 -3.02 5.24
C LEU A 37 -8.36 -3.72 5.74
N ARG A 38 -8.31 -4.38 6.90
CA ARG A 38 -9.48 -5.02 7.50
C ARG A 38 -10.61 -4.02 7.77
N ASP A 39 -10.29 -2.83 8.24
CA ASP A 39 -11.29 -1.79 8.51
C ASP A 39 -11.87 -1.20 7.21
N VAL A 40 -11.08 -1.07 6.14
CA VAL A 40 -11.55 -0.70 4.80
C VAL A 40 -12.57 -1.73 4.28
N PHE A 41 -12.22 -3.02 4.28
CA PHE A 41 -13.14 -4.07 3.81
C PHE A 41 -14.38 -4.20 4.70
N ARG A 42 -14.25 -4.01 6.02
CA ARG A 42 -15.40 -3.97 6.93
C ARG A 42 -16.33 -2.82 6.61
N TYR A 43 -15.81 -1.64 6.25
CA TYR A 43 -16.62 -0.50 5.84
C TYR A 43 -17.36 -0.82 4.54
N ILE A 44 -16.66 -1.32 3.52
CA ILE A 44 -17.25 -1.71 2.23
C ILE A 44 -18.38 -2.72 2.43
N ALA A 45 -18.16 -3.77 3.22
CA ALA A 45 -19.17 -4.80 3.48
C ALA A 45 -20.41 -4.28 4.25
N ARG A 46 -20.28 -3.19 4.99
CA ARG A 46 -21.38 -2.55 5.73
C ARG A 46 -22.10 -1.48 4.93
N ASP A 47 -21.45 -0.93 3.91
CA ASP A 47 -22.07 0.07 3.05
C ASP A 47 -23.09 -0.64 2.16
N SER A 48 -24.36 -0.58 2.56
CA SER A 48 -25.49 -1.21 1.89
C SER A 48 -25.97 -0.46 0.65
N HIS A 49 -25.21 0.52 0.17
CA HIS A 49 -25.52 1.27 -1.03
C HIS A 49 -25.07 0.49 -2.27
N ASP A 50 -25.81 0.67 -3.36
CA ASP A 50 -25.59 0.09 -4.70
C ASP A 50 -24.31 0.68 -5.35
N LYS A 51 -23.17 0.53 -4.67
CA LYS A 51 -21.87 1.05 -5.07
C LYS A 51 -20.92 -0.09 -5.32
N ASP A 52 -20.27 -0.04 -6.47
CA ASP A 52 -19.16 -0.92 -6.79
C ASP A 52 -17.85 -0.36 -6.24
N TYR A 53 -17.16 -1.17 -5.44
CA TYR A 53 -15.85 -0.84 -4.90
C TYR A 53 -14.78 -1.65 -5.63
N THR A 54 -13.70 -0.98 -6.06
CA THR A 54 -12.47 -1.64 -6.52
C THR A 54 -11.35 -1.24 -5.57
N VAL A 55 -10.72 -2.25 -4.95
CA VAL A 55 -9.57 -2.05 -4.07
C VAL A 55 -8.35 -2.66 -4.74
N GLU A 56 -7.33 -1.85 -4.96
CA GLU A 56 -6.05 -2.26 -5.54
C GLU A 56 -4.93 -1.94 -4.56
N CYS A 57 -3.93 -2.82 -4.49
CA CYS A 57 -2.75 -2.65 -3.67
C CYS A 57 -1.49 -2.86 -4.52
N SER A 58 -0.49 -2.03 -4.26
CA SER A 58 0.87 -2.16 -4.78
C SER A 58 1.84 -2.17 -3.60
N TYR A 59 2.92 -2.94 -3.68
CA TYR A 59 3.92 -2.99 -2.62
C TYR A 59 5.31 -2.79 -3.20
N THR A 60 6.04 -1.80 -2.69
CA THR A 60 7.23 -1.26 -3.32
C THR A 60 8.29 -0.97 -2.28
N GLU A 61 9.55 -1.22 -2.63
CA GLU A 61 10.72 -0.81 -1.85
C GLU A 61 11.48 0.28 -2.60
N VAL A 62 11.95 1.29 -1.86
CA VAL A 62 12.93 2.25 -2.36
C VAL A 62 14.24 1.97 -1.63
N TYR A 63 15.24 1.51 -2.37
CA TYR A 63 16.56 1.18 -1.84
C TYR A 63 17.63 1.79 -2.72
N ASN A 64 18.49 2.63 -2.12
CA ASN A 64 19.56 3.33 -2.83
C ASN A 64 19.07 4.09 -4.07
N GLU A 65 18.00 4.88 -3.92
CA GLU A 65 17.35 5.65 -4.99
C GLU A 65 16.73 4.82 -6.14
N LEU A 66 16.72 3.49 -6.02
CA LEU A 66 16.08 2.59 -6.97
C LEU A 66 14.77 2.08 -6.39
N VAL A 67 13.76 1.96 -7.26
CA VAL A 67 12.42 1.50 -6.90
C VAL A 67 12.28 0.04 -7.33
N TYR A 68 11.77 -0.82 -6.44
CA TYR A 68 11.58 -2.25 -6.71
C TYR A 68 10.15 -2.67 -6.39
N ASP A 69 9.55 -3.47 -7.27
CA ASP A 69 8.27 -4.12 -6.99
C ASP A 69 8.49 -5.32 -6.06
N LEU A 70 7.84 -5.30 -4.89
CA LEU A 70 7.91 -6.39 -3.91
C LEU A 70 6.88 -7.50 -4.18
N LEU A 71 5.92 -7.29 -5.08
CA LEU A 71 4.94 -8.30 -5.49
C LEU A 71 5.47 -9.20 -6.61
N VAL A 72 6.53 -8.77 -7.30
CA VAL A 72 7.18 -9.53 -8.37
C VAL A 72 8.58 -9.96 -7.93
N PRO A 73 8.86 -11.28 -7.84
CA PRO A 73 10.19 -11.76 -7.52
C PRO A 73 11.21 -11.28 -8.55
N ASN A 74 12.30 -10.66 -8.09
CA ASN A 74 13.36 -10.13 -8.97
C ASN A 74 12.84 -9.14 -10.04
N SER A 75 11.91 -8.25 -9.67
CA SER A 75 11.30 -7.26 -10.57
C SER A 75 12.29 -6.38 -11.35
N GLY A 76 13.53 -6.25 -10.85
CA GLY A 76 14.48 -5.27 -11.36
C GLY A 76 14.14 -3.87 -10.87
N ALA A 77 15.02 -2.90 -11.15
CA ALA A 77 14.73 -1.51 -10.82
C ALA A 77 13.67 -0.95 -11.78
N LEU A 78 12.62 -0.33 -11.22
CA LEU A 78 11.55 0.34 -11.95
C LEU A 78 11.88 1.80 -12.18
N GLU A 79 11.39 2.34 -13.30
CA GLU A 79 11.56 3.74 -13.67
C GLU A 79 10.42 4.62 -13.17
N LEU A 80 10.75 5.81 -12.69
CA LEU A 80 9.77 6.87 -12.44
C LEU A 80 9.43 7.58 -13.76
N ARG A 81 8.14 7.79 -14.02
CA ARG A 81 7.61 8.49 -15.18
C ARG A 81 6.57 9.51 -14.78
N GLU A 82 6.41 10.55 -15.57
CA GLU A 82 5.40 11.58 -15.31
C GLU A 82 4.17 11.31 -16.17
N ASP A 83 3.03 11.09 -15.51
CA ASP A 83 1.71 10.97 -16.14
C ASP A 83 1.04 12.36 -16.15
N PRO A 84 0.50 12.82 -17.30
CA PRO A 84 -0.09 14.15 -17.42
C PRO A 84 -1.27 14.44 -16.46
N GLU A 85 -1.99 13.40 -16.01
CA GLU A 85 -3.16 13.55 -15.13
C GLU A 85 -2.84 13.15 -13.69
N LYS A 86 -2.05 12.09 -13.50
CA LYS A 86 -1.76 11.50 -12.19
C LYS A 86 -0.47 12.01 -11.55
N GLY A 87 0.36 12.73 -12.31
CA GLY A 87 1.68 13.20 -11.87
C GLY A 87 2.73 12.08 -11.88
N PRO A 88 3.71 12.10 -10.98
CA PRO A 88 4.76 11.08 -10.93
C PRO A 88 4.18 9.67 -10.65
N THR A 89 4.52 8.71 -11.50
CA THR A 89 4.09 7.31 -11.43
C THR A 89 5.29 6.37 -11.57
N VAL A 90 5.18 5.16 -11.01
CA VAL A 90 6.19 4.11 -11.17
C VAL A 90 5.78 3.25 -12.36
N SER A 91 6.58 3.28 -13.42
CA SER A 91 6.30 2.53 -14.65
C SER A 91 6.51 1.03 -14.43
N GLY A 92 5.48 0.24 -14.76
CA GLY A 92 5.52 -1.21 -14.62
C GLY A 92 5.26 -1.71 -13.20
N LEU A 93 4.82 -0.85 -12.28
CA LEU A 93 4.42 -1.26 -10.94
C LEU A 93 3.19 -2.17 -10.99
N THR A 94 3.23 -3.29 -10.27
CA THR A 94 2.12 -4.21 -10.19
C THR A 94 1.02 -3.67 -9.27
N HIS A 95 -0.20 -3.68 -9.79
CA HIS A 95 -1.42 -3.41 -9.03
C HIS A 95 -2.21 -4.71 -8.91
N VAL A 96 -2.39 -5.19 -7.69
CA VAL A 96 -3.16 -6.40 -7.40
C VAL A 96 -4.53 -5.99 -6.87
N LYS A 97 -5.58 -6.51 -7.49
CA LYS A 97 -6.94 -6.41 -6.95
C LYS A 97 -7.06 -7.26 -5.70
N VAL A 98 -7.58 -6.66 -4.63
CA VAL A 98 -7.73 -7.31 -3.33
C VAL A 98 -9.22 -7.49 -3.06
N GLU A 99 -9.63 -8.72 -2.77
CA GLU A 99 -11.01 -9.14 -2.49
C GLU A 99 -11.21 -9.49 -1.01
#